data_AF-A0A955VYQ0-F1
#
_entry.id   AF-A0A955VYQ0-F1
#
_cell.length_a   1.000
_cell.length_b   1.000
_cell.length_c   1.000
_cell.angle_alpha   90.00
_cell.angle_beta   90.00
_cell.angle_gamma   90.00
#
_symmetry.space_group_name_H-M   'P 1'
#
loop_
_entity.id
_entity.type
_entity.pdbx_description
1 polymer ?
#
loop_
_entity_poly.entity_id
_entity_poly.type
_entity_poly.pdbx_seq_one_letter_code
_entity_poly.pdbx_strand_id
1 'polypeptide(L)'
;MAPADPIGEPAAPPAVAGSDDAGPRPGPRERGANARGAARRLAFVDDLRGLAVLLMIVWHTADGWLAPASRAGAGYEALRVAGGLAAPLFFLLAGASVVLKLESGRRRGRPARGTQAEIALRGLSIMALGYGLRLQMWLVDAGAVAQVGAARAFVPLVLGIALVVLGLRAALSGRAGALWRRVAPGVALWGVGLWQATQVAPGRVEGLLRVDVLQAIGACLVLLALGERAVGLCRRGLAALALALLVVATTPALEATLPSVIPWPVAAYVARWPSPGARPVAMFPLFPWAAYALAGVAVGRVVAWARRRDRLAEASTGLVLAGATLAVALHSGAPDLVPLAGAAAPVRAIAGLGYKLGWCLALLGGSYALARTWRPRTLQRLGRHSLLAYWWHLELAFGLAATPVRSRLGLGAVLVGATAVVALMGWLATLAEGAVGGRLRAIEQRLAPRVPHGRAAGSG
;
A
#
# COMPACT_ATOMS: atom_id res chain seq x y z
N MET A 1 -3.35 -76.54 -30.95
CA MET A 1 -1.87 -76.45 -30.92
C MET A 1 -1.50 -75.12 -31.56
N ALA A 2 -0.95 -74.20 -30.73
CA ALA A 2 -0.52 -72.81 -30.96
C ALA A 2 -1.60 -71.74 -31.31
N PRO A 3 -1.42 -70.44 -30.93
CA PRO A 3 -0.56 -69.86 -29.88
C PRO A 3 -1.32 -68.94 -28.90
N ALA A 4 -0.60 -68.51 -27.86
CA ALA A 4 -1.05 -67.68 -26.73
C ALA A 4 -1.20 -66.19 -27.07
N ASP A 5 -2.11 -65.52 -26.36
CA ASP A 5 -2.18 -64.05 -26.21
C ASP A 5 -2.52 -63.69 -24.75
N PRO A 6 -2.16 -62.49 -24.27
CA PRO A 6 -1.82 -62.25 -22.88
C PRO A 6 -2.94 -61.65 -22.03
N ILE A 7 -2.69 -61.75 -20.72
CA ILE A 7 -3.49 -61.39 -19.55
C ILE A 7 -3.94 -59.92 -19.57
N GLY A 8 -5.25 -59.69 -19.42
CA GLY A 8 -5.89 -58.40 -19.19
C GLY A 8 -6.45 -58.28 -17.76
N GLU A 9 -6.17 -57.14 -17.13
CA GLU A 9 -6.45 -56.74 -15.75
C GLU A 9 -7.95 -56.65 -15.35
N PRO A 10 -8.26 -56.66 -14.03
CA PRO A 10 -9.61 -56.83 -13.49
C PRO A 10 -10.46 -55.55 -13.44
N ALA A 11 -11.77 -55.79 -13.34
CA ALA A 11 -12.91 -54.89 -13.55
C ALA A 11 -13.04 -53.68 -12.59
N ALA A 12 -13.72 -52.65 -13.12
CA ALA A 12 -14.01 -51.36 -12.50
C ALA A 12 -14.99 -51.41 -11.30
N PRO A 13 -14.90 -50.46 -10.35
CA PRO A 13 -15.92 -50.27 -9.32
C PRO A 13 -17.17 -49.53 -9.85
N PRO A 14 -18.34 -49.70 -9.22
CA PRO A 14 -19.63 -49.29 -9.75
C PRO A 14 -19.89 -47.78 -9.65
N ALA A 15 -20.69 -47.28 -10.58
CA ALA A 15 -21.16 -45.90 -10.66
C ALA A 15 -22.00 -45.50 -9.42
N VAL A 16 -21.58 -44.47 -8.70
CA VAL A 16 -22.38 -43.82 -7.65
C VAL A 16 -23.21 -42.70 -8.29
N ALA A 17 -24.52 -42.79 -8.07
CA ALA A 17 -25.55 -41.88 -8.55
C ALA A 17 -25.30 -40.41 -8.14
N GLY A 18 -25.69 -39.51 -9.04
CA GLY A 18 -25.49 -38.06 -8.92
C GLY A 18 -26.25 -37.43 -7.75
N SER A 19 -25.54 -36.56 -7.03
CA SER A 19 -26.14 -35.46 -6.29
C SER A 19 -25.94 -34.18 -7.11
N ASP A 20 -26.96 -33.84 -7.89
CA ASP A 20 -27.08 -32.59 -8.62
C ASP A 20 -27.32 -31.42 -7.67
N ASP A 21 -26.27 -30.97 -6.98
CA ASP A 21 -26.29 -29.73 -6.20
C ASP A 21 -25.19 -28.73 -6.66
N ALA A 22 -24.94 -28.75 -7.97
CA ALA A 22 -24.13 -27.75 -8.64
C ALA A 22 -25.03 -26.59 -9.09
N GLY A 23 -25.09 -25.52 -8.28
CA GLY A 23 -25.69 -24.26 -8.70
C GLY A 23 -25.20 -23.80 -10.09
N PRO A 24 -25.96 -22.97 -10.82
CA PRO A 24 -25.74 -22.74 -12.24
C PRO A 24 -24.30 -22.32 -12.52
N ARG A 25 -23.57 -23.13 -13.30
CA ARG A 25 -22.23 -22.76 -13.75
C ARG A 25 -22.38 -21.47 -14.58
N PRO A 26 -21.65 -20.39 -14.25
CA PRO A 26 -21.84 -19.10 -14.91
C PRO A 26 -21.68 -19.27 -16.43
N GLY A 27 -22.61 -18.67 -17.17
CA GLY A 27 -22.69 -18.82 -18.62
C GLY A 27 -21.44 -18.26 -19.32
N PRO A 28 -21.17 -18.63 -20.58
CA PRO A 28 -20.02 -18.13 -21.35
C PRO A 28 -19.93 -16.59 -21.40
N ARG A 29 -21.09 -15.90 -21.35
CA ARG A 29 -21.16 -14.43 -21.30
C ARG A 29 -20.72 -13.84 -19.97
N GLU A 30 -21.04 -14.48 -18.84
CA GLU A 30 -20.59 -14.05 -17.50
C GLU A 30 -19.12 -14.39 -17.26
N ARG A 31 -18.64 -15.56 -17.74
CA ARG A 31 -17.20 -15.85 -17.80
C ARG A 31 -16.47 -14.84 -18.66
N GLY A 32 -17.04 -14.46 -19.81
CA GLY A 32 -16.53 -13.41 -20.67
C GLY A 32 -16.52 -12.03 -20.00
N ALA A 33 -17.53 -11.67 -19.22
CA ALA A 33 -17.61 -10.39 -18.51
C ALA A 33 -16.65 -10.32 -17.31
N ASN A 34 -16.53 -11.39 -16.52
CA ASN A 34 -15.56 -11.49 -15.42
C ASN A 34 -14.11 -11.58 -15.92
N ALA A 35 -13.86 -12.28 -17.03
CA ALA A 35 -12.56 -12.30 -17.70
C ALA A 35 -12.20 -10.92 -18.29
N ARG A 36 -13.17 -10.19 -18.89
CA ARG A 36 -12.99 -8.80 -19.37
C ARG A 36 -12.78 -7.81 -18.20
N GLY A 37 -13.38 -8.07 -17.04
CA GLY A 37 -13.16 -7.31 -15.81
C GLY A 37 -11.76 -7.52 -15.22
N ALA A 38 -11.29 -8.77 -15.20
CA ALA A 38 -9.92 -9.14 -14.82
C ALA A 38 -8.87 -8.62 -15.81
N ALA A 39 -9.17 -8.58 -17.12
CA ALA A 39 -8.34 -7.98 -18.16
C ALA A 39 -8.23 -6.44 -18.06
N ARG A 40 -9.11 -5.78 -17.29
CA ARG A 40 -9.10 -4.31 -17.11
C ARG A 40 -8.14 -3.82 -16.01
N ARG A 41 -7.75 -4.70 -15.08
CA ARG A 41 -6.89 -4.41 -13.93
C ARG A 41 -5.45 -4.81 -14.27
N LEU A 42 -4.52 -3.87 -14.11
CA LEU A 42 -3.12 -4.11 -14.44
C LEU A 42 -2.48 -5.01 -13.38
N ALA A 43 -2.45 -6.32 -13.63
CA ALA A 43 -1.96 -7.32 -12.67
C ALA A 43 -0.54 -6.98 -12.17
N PHE A 44 0.35 -6.53 -13.07
CA PHE A 44 1.71 -6.14 -12.72
C PHE A 44 1.81 -4.97 -11.71
N VAL A 45 0.80 -4.09 -11.65
CA VAL A 45 0.76 -3.02 -10.64
C VAL A 45 0.48 -3.60 -9.26
N ASP A 46 -0.32 -4.67 -9.18
CA ASP A 46 -0.57 -5.38 -7.92
C ASP A 46 0.57 -6.32 -7.55
N ASP A 47 1.23 -6.95 -8.52
CA ASP A 47 2.44 -7.74 -8.33
C ASP A 47 3.54 -6.86 -7.70
N LEU A 48 3.80 -5.68 -8.28
CA LEU A 48 4.78 -4.74 -7.71
C LEU A 48 4.37 -4.24 -6.32
N ARG A 49 3.08 -3.99 -6.09
CA ARG A 49 2.60 -3.61 -4.75
C ARG A 49 2.81 -4.74 -3.75
N GLY A 50 2.59 -5.98 -4.16
CA GLY A 50 2.88 -7.17 -3.35
C GLY A 50 4.37 -7.29 -3.05
N LEU A 51 5.23 -7.01 -4.02
CA LEU A 51 6.69 -6.98 -3.81
C LEU A 51 7.07 -5.90 -2.79
N ALA A 52 6.48 -4.70 -2.88
CA ALA A 52 6.71 -3.65 -1.90
C ALA A 52 6.29 -4.06 -0.48
N VAL A 53 5.18 -4.80 -0.34
CA VAL A 53 4.76 -5.39 0.96
C VAL A 53 5.78 -6.42 1.45
N LEU A 54 6.27 -7.30 0.57
CA LEU A 54 7.27 -8.31 0.92
C LEU A 54 8.56 -7.64 1.42
N LEU A 55 9.09 -6.68 0.66
CA LEU A 55 10.30 -5.93 1.02
C LEU A 55 10.13 -5.19 2.37
N MET A 56 8.95 -4.61 2.60
CA MET A 56 8.61 -3.95 3.86
C MET A 56 8.62 -4.92 5.05
N ILE A 57 7.97 -6.08 4.92
CA ILE A 57 7.93 -7.09 5.98
C ILE A 57 9.34 -7.57 6.29
N VAL A 58 10.10 -7.93 5.26
CA VAL A 58 11.48 -8.42 5.39
C VAL A 58 12.36 -7.39 6.11
N TRP A 59 12.27 -6.12 5.72
CA TRP A 59 13.02 -5.05 6.37
C TRP A 59 12.63 -4.82 7.82
N HIS A 60 11.33 -4.71 8.13
CA HIS A 60 10.89 -4.45 9.50
C HIS A 60 11.22 -5.62 10.44
N THR A 61 11.07 -6.86 9.98
CA THR A 61 11.50 -8.03 10.76
C THR A 61 13.01 -7.97 11.00
N ALA A 62 13.79 -7.63 9.99
CA ALA A 62 15.23 -7.49 10.15
C ALA A 62 15.63 -6.36 11.10
N ASP A 63 15.06 -5.16 10.94
CA ASP A 63 15.37 -4.03 11.79
C ASP A 63 14.94 -4.27 13.26
N GLY A 64 13.86 -5.02 13.49
CA GLY A 64 13.42 -5.38 14.83
C GLY A 64 14.25 -6.50 15.49
N TRP A 65 14.60 -7.55 14.74
CA TRP A 65 15.09 -8.81 15.31
C TRP A 65 16.60 -8.98 15.22
N LEU A 66 17.26 -8.32 14.26
CA LEU A 66 18.68 -8.49 14.01
C LEU A 66 19.53 -7.91 15.14
N ALA A 67 20.45 -8.72 15.67
CA ALA A 67 21.41 -8.31 16.69
C ALA A 67 22.32 -7.19 16.15
N PRO A 68 22.74 -6.22 16.99
CA PRO A 68 23.61 -5.13 16.57
C PRO A 68 24.90 -5.62 15.88
N ALA A 69 25.51 -6.69 16.40
CA ALA A 69 26.71 -7.30 15.84
C ALA A 69 26.51 -7.90 14.43
N SER A 70 25.26 -8.20 14.04
CA SER A 70 24.92 -8.75 12.72
C SER A 70 24.52 -7.67 11.69
N ARG A 71 24.57 -6.38 12.05
CA ARG A 71 24.28 -5.24 11.15
C ARG A 71 25.51 -4.82 10.34
N ALA A 72 26.22 -5.79 9.76
CA ALA A 72 27.43 -5.56 8.99
C ALA A 72 27.56 -6.54 7.82
N GLY A 73 28.41 -6.21 6.85
CA GLY A 73 28.72 -7.05 5.69
C GLY A 73 27.71 -6.95 4.54
N ALA A 74 28.08 -7.57 3.40
CA ALA A 74 27.35 -7.44 2.14
C ALA A 74 25.89 -7.92 2.22
N GLY A 75 25.61 -8.98 3.00
CA GLY A 75 24.24 -9.50 3.17
C GLY A 75 23.30 -8.50 3.86
N TYR A 76 23.78 -7.84 4.93
CA TYR A 76 23.02 -6.78 5.60
C TYR A 76 22.85 -5.55 4.70
N GLU A 77 23.88 -5.17 3.94
CA GLU A 77 23.79 -4.05 3.00
C GLU A 77 22.78 -4.30 1.88
N ALA A 78 22.76 -5.50 1.30
CA ALA A 78 21.75 -5.90 0.32
C ALA A 78 20.33 -5.83 0.91
N LEU A 79 20.15 -6.32 2.14
CA LEU A 79 18.89 -6.27 2.87
C LEU A 79 18.44 -4.82 3.16
N ARG A 80 19.37 -3.96 3.55
CA ARG A 80 19.14 -2.53 3.80
C ARG A 80 18.75 -1.78 2.55
N VAL A 81 19.44 -2.03 1.43
CA VAL A 81 19.08 -1.45 0.12
C VAL A 81 17.70 -1.92 -0.30
N ALA A 82 17.43 -3.23 -0.27
CA ALA A 82 16.15 -3.80 -0.67
C ALA A 82 14.98 -3.27 0.20
N GLY A 83 15.16 -3.23 1.53
CA GLY A 83 14.20 -2.66 2.46
C GLY A 83 13.92 -1.18 2.21
N GLY A 84 14.96 -0.42 1.87
CA GLY A 84 14.88 1.00 1.52
C GLY A 84 14.06 1.32 0.26
N LEU A 85 13.69 0.32 -0.55
CA LEU A 85 12.86 0.47 -1.75
C LEU A 85 11.36 0.33 -1.48
N ALA A 86 10.95 -0.24 -0.35
CA ALA A 86 9.53 -0.50 -0.07
C ALA A 86 8.68 0.78 -0.06
N ALA A 87 9.10 1.80 0.71
CA ALA A 87 8.39 3.06 0.78
C ALA A 87 8.37 3.82 -0.57
N PRO A 88 9.52 4.02 -1.27
CA PRO A 88 9.52 4.61 -2.60
C PRO A 88 8.55 3.95 -3.59
N LEU A 89 8.48 2.61 -3.59
CA LEU A 89 7.54 1.86 -4.42
C LEU A 89 6.08 2.20 -4.10
N PHE A 90 5.70 2.26 -2.83
CA PHE A 90 4.32 2.61 -2.45
C PHE A 90 3.95 4.03 -2.89
N PHE A 91 4.84 5.01 -2.71
CA PHE A 91 4.59 6.38 -3.17
C PHE A 91 4.50 6.46 -4.69
N LEU A 92 5.44 5.85 -5.42
CA LEU A 92 5.43 5.80 -6.88
C LEU A 92 4.13 5.19 -7.41
N LEU A 93 3.72 4.05 -6.84
CA LEU A 93 2.49 3.36 -7.20
C LEU A 93 1.24 4.17 -6.85
N ALA A 94 1.25 4.92 -5.74
CA ALA A 94 0.15 5.79 -5.37
C ALA A 94 -0.06 6.89 -6.43
N GLY A 95 1.03 7.57 -6.83
CA GLY A 95 1.00 8.58 -7.89
C GLY A 95 0.56 8.01 -9.25
N ALA A 96 1.12 6.88 -9.66
CA ALA A 96 0.74 6.23 -10.91
C ALA A 96 -0.74 5.80 -10.92
N SER A 97 -1.23 5.30 -9.78
CA SER A 97 -2.63 4.90 -9.61
C SER A 97 -3.60 6.07 -9.73
N VAL A 98 -3.22 7.28 -9.30
CA VAL A 98 -4.04 8.50 -9.48
C VAL A 98 -4.25 8.78 -10.96
N VAL A 99 -3.19 8.77 -11.77
CA VAL A 99 -3.28 9.00 -13.22
C VAL A 99 -4.16 7.95 -13.89
N LEU A 100 -3.92 6.67 -13.59
CA LEU A 100 -4.70 5.56 -14.16
C LEU A 100 -6.18 5.64 -13.78
N LYS A 101 -6.48 6.06 -12.54
CA LYS A 101 -7.86 6.26 -12.07
C LYS A 101 -8.54 7.43 -12.79
N LEU A 102 -7.85 8.56 -12.95
CA LEU A 102 -8.37 9.72 -13.67
C LEU A 102 -8.63 9.40 -15.15
N GLU A 103 -7.70 8.72 -15.83
CA GLU A 103 -7.91 8.27 -17.20
C GLU A 103 -9.06 7.27 -17.31
N SER A 104 -9.14 6.30 -16.39
CA SER A 104 -10.23 5.34 -16.41
C SER A 104 -11.58 6.01 -16.15
N GLY A 105 -11.63 7.05 -15.31
CA GLY A 105 -12.83 7.85 -15.09
C GLY A 105 -13.26 8.59 -16.35
N ARG A 106 -12.32 9.26 -17.04
CA ARG A 106 -12.57 9.97 -18.32
C ARG A 106 -13.12 9.03 -19.39
N ARG A 107 -12.52 7.85 -19.57
CA ARG A 107 -13.00 6.85 -20.55
C ARG A 107 -14.41 6.33 -20.26
N ARG A 108 -14.86 6.41 -19.01
CA ARG A 108 -16.21 6.01 -18.58
C ARG A 108 -17.19 7.20 -18.53
N GLY A 109 -16.80 8.37 -19.05
CA GLY A 109 -17.63 9.57 -18.99
C GLY A 109 -17.89 10.11 -17.58
N ARG A 110 -17.11 9.71 -16.57
CA ARG A 110 -17.32 10.17 -15.19
C ARG A 110 -16.88 11.63 -15.05
N PRO A 111 -17.63 12.46 -14.30
CA PRO A 111 -17.22 13.83 -14.00
C PRO A 111 -15.83 13.89 -13.36
N ALA A 112 -14.98 14.78 -13.86
CA ALA A 112 -13.60 14.93 -13.37
C ALA A 112 -13.58 15.29 -11.88
N ARG A 113 -14.44 16.24 -11.45
CA ARG A 113 -14.58 16.65 -10.05
C ARG A 113 -14.97 15.49 -9.14
N GLY A 114 -15.88 14.61 -9.59
CA GLY A 114 -16.27 13.43 -8.83
C GLY A 114 -15.10 12.44 -8.64
N THR A 115 -14.32 12.20 -9.69
CA THR A 115 -13.15 11.31 -9.61
C THR A 115 -12.05 11.90 -8.70
N GLN A 116 -11.80 13.21 -8.80
CA GLN A 116 -10.85 13.93 -7.95
C GLN A 116 -11.28 13.90 -6.47
N ALA A 117 -12.56 14.15 -6.18
CA ALA A 117 -13.09 14.05 -4.82
C ALA A 117 -12.96 12.62 -4.26
N GLU A 118 -13.22 11.59 -5.07
CA GLU A 118 -13.04 10.19 -4.68
C GLU A 118 -11.56 9.87 -4.33
N ILE A 119 -10.61 10.47 -5.06
CA ILE A 119 -9.17 10.34 -4.76
C ILE A 119 -8.83 11.05 -3.43
N ALA A 120 -9.28 12.29 -3.24
CA ALA A 120 -9.03 13.04 -2.02
C ALA A 120 -9.64 12.37 -0.79
N LEU A 121 -10.90 11.93 -0.87
CA LEU A 121 -11.58 11.19 0.20
C LEU A 121 -10.88 9.87 0.53
N ARG A 122 -10.34 9.18 -0.49
CA ARG A 122 -9.53 7.98 -0.27
C ARG A 122 -8.22 8.32 0.44
N GLY A 123 -7.57 9.42 0.06
CA GLY A 123 -6.39 9.94 0.75
C GLY A 123 -6.65 10.21 2.23
N LEU A 124 -7.70 10.98 2.53
CA LEU A 124 -8.14 11.26 3.91
C LEU A 124 -8.46 9.98 4.69
N SER A 125 -9.08 8.99 4.03
CA SER A 125 -9.37 7.69 4.66
C SER A 125 -8.09 6.95 5.04
N ILE A 126 -7.07 6.98 4.18
CA ILE A 126 -5.78 6.34 4.46
C ILE A 126 -5.05 7.08 5.59
N MET A 127 -5.13 8.42 5.65
CA MET A 127 -4.57 9.20 6.76
C MET A 127 -5.22 8.81 8.09
N ALA A 128 -6.55 8.77 8.15
CA ALA A 128 -7.30 8.38 9.35
C ALA A 128 -6.94 6.94 9.78
N LEU A 129 -6.82 6.02 8.83
CA LEU A 129 -6.37 4.65 9.11
C LEU A 129 -4.91 4.59 9.59
N GLY A 130 -4.04 5.48 9.09
CA GLY A 130 -2.67 5.61 9.57
C GLY A 130 -2.60 6.03 11.04
N TYR A 131 -3.42 7.00 11.46
CA TYR A 131 -3.56 7.34 12.88
C TYR A 131 -4.23 6.22 13.68
N GLY A 132 -5.13 5.45 13.06
CA GLY A 132 -5.72 4.25 13.67
C GLY A 132 -4.68 3.18 13.97
N LEU A 133 -3.71 2.98 13.07
CA LEU A 133 -2.60 2.06 13.26
C LEU A 133 -1.68 2.52 14.40
N ARG A 134 -1.44 3.83 14.54
CA ARG A 134 -0.69 4.39 15.69
C ARG A 134 -1.42 4.12 17.01
N LEU A 135 -2.73 4.36 17.04
CA LEU A 135 -3.57 4.08 18.21
C LEU A 135 -3.54 2.59 18.55
N GLN A 136 -3.68 1.70 17.56
CA GLN A 136 -3.59 0.26 17.75
C GLN A 136 -2.24 -0.16 18.36
N MET A 137 -1.13 0.34 17.83
CA MET A 137 0.20 0.02 18.39
C MET A 137 0.32 0.46 19.83
N TRP A 138 -0.35 1.55 20.23
CA TRP A 138 -0.41 1.91 21.65
C TRP A 138 -1.35 0.99 22.44
N LEU A 139 -2.54 0.67 21.92
CA LEU A 139 -3.51 -0.23 22.58
C LEU A 139 -2.93 -1.62 22.90
N VAL A 140 -2.06 -2.14 22.03
CA VAL A 140 -1.47 -3.48 22.16
C VAL A 140 -0.11 -3.43 22.87
N ASP A 141 0.45 -2.25 23.16
CA ASP A 141 1.73 -2.12 23.86
C ASP A 141 1.64 -2.54 25.34
N ALA A 142 2.65 -3.27 25.84
CA ALA A 142 2.71 -3.71 27.25
C ALA A 142 2.53 -2.54 28.24
N GLY A 143 3.10 -1.38 27.90
CA GLY A 143 3.01 -0.18 28.74
C GLY A 143 1.61 0.42 28.81
N ALA A 144 0.76 0.19 27.80
CA ALA A 144 -0.65 0.61 27.83
C ALA A 144 -1.50 -0.33 28.68
N VAL A 145 -1.24 -1.64 28.57
CA VAL A 145 -1.93 -2.66 29.38
C VAL A 145 -1.63 -2.47 30.87
N ALA A 146 -0.42 -2.03 31.22
CA ALA A 146 -0.04 -1.73 32.60
C ALA A 146 -0.63 -0.42 33.17
N GLN A 147 -1.05 0.53 32.32
CA GLN A 147 -1.61 1.81 32.73
C GLN A 147 -3.14 1.80 32.61
N VAL A 148 -3.84 1.24 33.61
CA VAL A 148 -5.32 1.17 33.63
C VAL A 148 -5.98 2.54 33.40
N GLY A 149 -5.36 3.62 33.87
CA GLY A 149 -5.82 4.99 33.65
C GLY A 149 -5.83 5.46 32.19
N ALA A 150 -5.05 4.84 31.30
CA ALA A 150 -5.03 5.15 29.87
C ALA A 150 -6.33 4.75 29.16
N ALA A 151 -7.11 3.82 29.74
CA ALA A 151 -8.38 3.35 29.19
C ALA A 151 -9.38 4.49 28.93
N ARG A 152 -9.37 5.54 29.76
CA ARG A 152 -10.25 6.71 29.59
C ARG A 152 -10.00 7.43 28.27
N ALA A 153 -8.75 7.53 27.84
CA ALA A 153 -8.37 8.16 26.59
C ALA A 153 -8.68 7.27 25.37
N PHE A 154 -8.64 5.95 25.52
CA PHE A 154 -8.86 5.02 24.41
C PHE A 154 -10.27 5.10 23.82
N VAL A 155 -11.31 5.21 24.66
CA VAL A 155 -12.69 5.25 24.19
C VAL A 155 -12.93 6.41 23.19
N PRO A 156 -12.65 7.69 23.54
CA PRO A 156 -12.83 8.79 22.59
C PRO A 156 -11.86 8.72 21.40
N LEU A 157 -10.63 8.22 21.57
CA LEU A 157 -9.68 8.03 20.46
C LEU A 157 -10.19 7.01 19.42
N VAL A 158 -10.63 5.83 19.87
CA VAL A 158 -11.15 4.77 19.01
C VAL A 158 -12.44 5.23 18.33
N LEU A 159 -13.38 5.80 19.10
CA LEU A 159 -14.65 6.28 18.55
C LEU A 159 -14.44 7.42 17.55
N GLY A 160 -13.50 8.33 17.85
CA GLY A 160 -13.13 9.42 16.98
C GLY A 160 -12.66 8.95 15.60
N ILE A 161 -11.67 8.05 15.56
CA ILE A 161 -11.17 7.46 14.32
C ILE A 161 -12.26 6.68 13.59
N ALA A 162 -13.04 5.86 14.32
CA ALA A 162 -14.09 5.05 13.72
C ALA A 162 -15.13 5.92 13.00
N LEU A 163 -15.61 7.00 13.65
CA LEU A 163 -16.57 7.92 13.06
C LEU A 163 -16.01 8.66 11.84
N VAL A 164 -14.75 9.12 11.90
CA VAL A 164 -14.07 9.72 10.75
C VAL A 164 -14.01 8.75 9.57
N VAL A 165 -13.56 7.51 9.79
CA VAL A 165 -13.47 6.48 8.74
C VAL A 165 -14.86 6.14 8.19
N LEU A 166 -15.88 5.98 9.05
CA LEU A 166 -17.25 5.68 8.63
C LEU A 166 -17.90 6.84 7.86
N GLY A 167 -17.60 8.08 8.21
CA GLY A 167 -18.03 9.27 7.48
C GLY A 167 -17.41 9.35 6.09
N LEU A 168 -16.08 9.16 6.00
CA LEU A 168 -15.37 9.15 4.72
C LEU A 168 -15.81 7.99 3.81
N ARG A 169 -16.04 6.80 4.37
CA ARG A 169 -16.59 5.65 3.61
C ARG A 169 -18.03 5.89 3.16
N ALA A 170 -18.85 6.57 3.96
CA ALA A 170 -20.20 6.96 3.54
C ALA A 170 -20.14 7.92 2.35
N ALA A 171 -19.26 8.93 2.39
CA ALA A 171 -19.05 9.83 1.26
C ALA A 171 -18.57 9.10 0.00
N LEU A 172 -17.63 8.16 0.13
CA LEU A 172 -17.15 7.32 -0.98
C LEU A 172 -18.24 6.41 -1.58
N SER A 173 -19.27 6.06 -0.80
CA SER A 173 -20.44 5.27 -1.25
C SER A 173 -21.59 6.15 -1.77
N GLY A 174 -21.36 7.44 -2.02
CA GLY A 174 -22.36 8.36 -2.57
C GLY A 174 -23.25 9.04 -1.51
N ARG A 175 -23.09 8.73 -0.22
CA ARG A 175 -23.87 9.32 0.88
C ARG A 175 -23.16 10.52 1.48
N ALA A 176 -22.89 11.54 0.65
CA ALA A 176 -22.13 12.73 1.06
C ALA A 176 -22.77 13.50 2.22
N GLY A 177 -24.11 13.50 2.34
CA GLY A 177 -24.82 14.14 3.45
C GLY A 177 -24.46 13.57 4.84
N ALA A 178 -23.99 12.32 4.91
CA ALA A 178 -23.55 11.70 6.17
C ALA A 178 -22.07 12.01 6.52
N LEU A 179 -21.34 12.71 5.66
CA LEU A 179 -19.91 12.99 5.85
C LEU A 179 -19.69 13.82 7.12
N TRP A 180 -20.17 15.07 7.12
CA TRP A 180 -19.92 16.00 8.22
C TRP A 180 -20.59 15.59 9.51
N ARG A 181 -21.78 14.95 9.43
CA ARG A 181 -22.48 14.38 10.58
C ARG A 181 -21.67 13.32 11.35
N ARG A 182 -20.67 12.70 10.72
CA ARG A 182 -19.80 11.69 11.35
C ARG A 182 -18.38 12.19 11.56
N VAL A 183 -17.83 12.92 10.59
CA VAL A 183 -16.46 13.42 10.66
C VAL A 183 -16.33 14.49 11.75
N ALA A 184 -17.25 15.44 11.87
CA ALA A 184 -17.16 16.49 12.88
C ALA A 184 -17.15 15.94 14.32
N PRO A 185 -18.12 15.11 14.77
CA PRO A 185 -18.05 14.51 16.10
C PRO A 185 -16.85 13.57 16.24
N GLY A 186 -16.44 12.87 15.17
CA GLY A 186 -15.26 12.02 15.20
C GLY A 186 -13.96 12.81 15.45
N VAL A 187 -13.78 13.96 14.81
CA VAL A 187 -12.64 14.86 15.03
C VAL A 187 -12.69 15.46 16.45
N ALA A 188 -13.87 15.86 16.93
CA ALA A 188 -14.03 16.36 18.29
C ALA A 188 -13.64 15.30 19.34
N LEU A 189 -14.13 14.07 19.19
CA LEU A 189 -13.78 12.95 20.07
C LEU A 189 -12.29 12.61 19.99
N TRP A 190 -11.70 12.64 18.80
CA TRP A 190 -10.25 12.47 18.65
C TRP A 190 -9.48 13.55 19.44
N GLY A 191 -9.90 14.81 19.35
CA GLY A 191 -9.33 15.91 20.12
C GLY A 191 -9.46 15.73 21.63
N VAL A 192 -10.65 15.35 22.12
CA VAL A 192 -10.88 15.02 23.53
C VAL A 192 -9.99 13.88 23.99
N GLY A 193 -9.87 12.82 23.19
CA GLY A 193 -9.02 11.69 23.49
C GLY A 193 -7.54 12.04 23.54
N LEU A 194 -7.06 12.92 22.65
CA LEU A 194 -5.69 13.44 22.70
C LEU A 194 -5.46 14.29 23.94
N TRP A 195 -6.40 15.16 24.30
CA TRP A 195 -6.33 15.95 25.52
C TRP A 195 -6.31 15.05 26.77
N GLN A 196 -7.13 13.99 26.81
CA GLN A 196 -7.05 13.02 27.90
C GLN A 196 -5.71 12.27 27.90
N ALA A 197 -5.17 11.94 26.72
CA ALA A 197 -3.86 11.32 26.57
C ALA A 197 -2.73 12.19 27.13
N THR A 198 -2.78 13.53 26.99
CA THR A 198 -1.78 14.41 27.62
C THR A 198 -1.81 14.34 29.14
N GLN A 199 -2.96 14.02 29.74
CA GLN A 199 -3.11 13.92 31.20
C GLN A 199 -2.68 12.56 31.76
N VAL A 200 -2.87 11.47 31.02
CA VAL A 200 -2.56 10.09 31.52
C VAL A 200 -1.22 9.56 31.05
N ALA A 201 -0.79 9.94 29.85
CA ALA A 201 0.37 9.39 29.20
C ALA A 201 0.98 10.45 28.26
N PRO A 202 1.49 11.58 28.80
CA PRO A 202 1.95 12.71 28.00
C PRO A 202 2.99 12.31 26.94
N GLY A 203 3.93 11.42 27.27
CA GLY A 203 4.94 10.92 26.33
C GLY A 203 4.42 10.03 25.18
N ARG A 204 3.14 9.67 25.17
CA ARG A 204 2.52 8.87 24.10
C ARG A 204 1.87 9.70 23.01
N VAL A 205 1.52 10.96 23.30
CA VAL A 205 0.85 11.85 22.34
C VAL A 205 1.72 12.11 21.10
N GLU A 206 3.04 12.26 21.30
CA GLU A 206 4.02 12.34 20.22
C GLU A 206 3.97 11.13 19.29
N GLY A 207 3.89 9.93 19.85
CA GLY A 207 3.78 8.68 19.08
C GLY A 207 2.47 8.58 18.30
N LEU A 208 1.36 9.07 18.87
CA LEU A 208 0.04 9.06 18.22
C LEU A 208 -0.06 10.00 17.04
N LEU A 209 0.51 11.21 17.17
CA LEU A 209 0.48 12.22 16.10
C LEU A 209 1.65 12.09 15.11
N ARG A 210 2.61 11.20 15.37
CA ARG A 210 3.74 10.92 14.48
C ARG A 210 3.28 10.55 13.09
N VAL A 211 3.82 11.26 12.09
CA VAL A 211 3.53 11.01 10.67
C VAL A 211 4.33 9.81 10.16
N ASP A 212 3.61 8.79 9.69
CA ASP A 212 4.16 7.59 9.03
C ASP A 212 3.76 7.54 7.54
N VAL A 213 4.20 6.47 6.86
CA VAL A 213 4.01 6.23 5.43
C VAL A 213 2.54 6.29 5.00
N LEU A 214 1.59 5.82 5.81
CA LEU A 214 0.15 5.87 5.48
C LEU A 214 -0.37 7.30 5.46
N GLN A 215 -0.05 8.09 6.49
CA GLN A 215 -0.39 9.50 6.57
C GLN A 215 0.19 10.28 5.38
N ALA A 216 1.44 10.01 5.04
CA ALA A 216 2.15 10.66 3.96
C ALA A 216 1.59 10.29 2.57
N ILE A 217 1.33 9.00 2.31
CA ILE A 217 0.66 8.55 1.08
C ILE A 217 -0.73 9.19 0.97
N GLY A 218 -1.49 9.19 2.06
CA GLY A 218 -2.82 9.79 2.10
C GLY A 218 -2.80 11.29 1.79
N ALA A 219 -1.85 12.03 2.39
CA ALA A 219 -1.62 13.44 2.11
C ALA A 219 -1.21 13.67 0.65
N CYS A 220 -0.32 12.85 0.09
CA CYS A 220 0.05 12.91 -1.32
C CYS A 220 -1.16 12.72 -2.25
N LEU A 221 -2.07 11.78 -1.95
CA LEU A 221 -3.28 11.59 -2.76
C LEU A 221 -4.20 12.83 -2.74
N VAL A 222 -4.34 13.47 -1.58
CA VAL A 222 -5.09 14.74 -1.46
C VAL A 222 -4.43 15.83 -2.28
N LEU A 223 -3.11 16.03 -2.12
CA LEU A 223 -2.36 17.05 -2.85
C LEU A 223 -2.38 16.83 -4.37
N LEU A 224 -2.27 15.58 -4.83
CA LEU A 224 -2.38 15.25 -6.25
C LEU A 224 -3.79 15.50 -6.81
N ALA A 225 -4.84 15.22 -6.03
CA ALA A 225 -6.20 15.53 -6.44
C ALA A 225 -6.44 17.05 -6.54
N LEU A 226 -5.91 17.82 -5.58
CA LEU A 226 -5.97 19.29 -5.60
C LEU A 226 -5.14 19.88 -6.75
N GLY A 227 -3.92 19.38 -6.95
CA GLY A 227 -3.05 19.80 -8.06
C GLY A 227 -3.61 19.45 -9.44
N GLU A 228 -4.30 18.31 -9.57
CA GLU A 228 -5.05 18.00 -10.79
C GLU A 228 -6.22 18.97 -11.00
N ARG A 229 -6.92 19.36 -9.93
CA ARG A 229 -8.02 20.33 -10.02
C ARG A 229 -7.53 21.74 -10.38
N ALA A 230 -6.43 22.18 -9.80
CA ALA A 230 -5.89 23.53 -9.96
C ALA A 230 -5.20 23.72 -11.32
N VAL A 231 -4.26 22.84 -11.67
CA VAL A 231 -3.37 23.02 -12.83
C VAL A 231 -3.37 21.85 -13.80
N GLY A 232 -4.20 20.82 -13.55
CA GLY A 232 -4.15 19.60 -14.36
C GLY A 232 -2.82 18.86 -14.22
N LEU A 233 -2.22 18.84 -13.03
CA LEU A 233 -0.90 18.27 -12.78
C LEU A 233 -0.76 16.83 -13.31
N CYS A 234 -1.78 15.99 -13.14
CA CYS A 234 -1.77 14.61 -13.62
C CYS A 234 -1.87 14.51 -15.16
N ARG A 235 -2.24 15.60 -15.84
CA ARG A 235 -2.14 15.74 -17.30
C ARG A 235 -0.76 16.25 -17.77
N ARG A 236 0.13 16.64 -16.86
CA ARG A 236 1.43 17.25 -17.17
C ARG A 236 2.56 16.45 -16.52
N GLY A 237 2.85 15.25 -17.04
CA GLY A 237 3.84 14.34 -16.45
C GLY A 237 5.23 14.94 -16.25
N LEU A 238 5.73 15.68 -17.24
CA LEU A 238 7.02 16.36 -17.14
C LEU A 238 7.01 17.45 -16.06
N ALA A 239 5.91 18.22 -15.94
CA ALA A 239 5.78 19.21 -14.87
C ALA A 239 5.73 18.55 -13.49
N ALA A 240 5.07 17.39 -13.36
CA ALA A 240 5.09 16.62 -12.11
C ALA A 240 6.50 16.10 -11.79
N LEU A 241 7.26 15.64 -12.79
CA LEU A 241 8.64 15.22 -12.59
C LEU A 241 9.56 16.41 -12.21
N ALA A 242 9.41 17.56 -12.86
CA ALA A 242 10.13 18.78 -12.49
C ALA A 242 9.80 19.21 -11.06
N LEU A 243 8.53 19.14 -10.65
CA LEU A 243 8.12 19.39 -9.27
C LEU A 243 8.71 18.36 -8.30
N ALA A 244 8.85 17.10 -8.70
CA ALA A 244 9.52 16.08 -7.89
C ALA A 244 10.99 16.44 -7.63
N LEU A 245 11.71 16.87 -8.67
CA LEU A 245 13.09 17.33 -8.56
C LEU A 245 13.19 18.57 -7.66
N LEU A 246 12.26 19.52 -7.82
CA LEU A 246 12.20 20.72 -6.97
C LEU A 246 11.96 20.37 -5.49
N VAL A 247 11.02 19.47 -5.20
CA VAL A 247 10.74 18.99 -3.82
C VAL A 247 12.00 18.42 -3.20
N VAL A 248 12.75 17.58 -3.92
CA VAL A 248 13.97 16.98 -3.39
C VAL A 248 15.11 17.98 -3.27
N ALA A 249 15.31 18.83 -4.27
CA ALA A 249 16.35 19.86 -4.26
C ALA A 249 16.17 20.84 -3.10
N THR A 250 14.93 21.16 -2.75
CA THR A 250 14.59 22.10 -1.67
C THR A 250 14.56 21.43 -0.28
N THR A 251 14.50 20.10 -0.21
CA THR A 251 14.39 19.36 1.07
C THR A 251 15.52 19.70 2.06
N PRO A 252 16.83 19.72 1.70
CA PRO A 252 17.90 20.02 2.66
C PRO A 252 17.81 21.43 3.24
N ALA A 253 17.46 22.42 2.41
CA ALA A 253 17.28 23.80 2.84
C ALA A 253 16.07 23.93 3.76
N LEU A 254 14.99 23.24 3.43
CA LEU A 254 13.81 23.15 4.28
C LEU A 254 14.22 22.62 5.64
N GLU A 255 14.84 21.43 5.71
CA GLU A 255 15.32 20.74 6.92
C GLU A 255 16.22 21.61 7.81
N ALA A 256 16.98 22.52 7.22
CA ALA A 256 17.83 23.45 7.95
C ALA A 256 17.11 24.68 8.52
N THR A 257 15.99 25.14 7.93
CA THR A 257 15.46 26.50 8.14
C THR A 257 14.14 26.61 8.90
N LEU A 258 13.41 25.52 9.11
CA LEU A 258 11.99 25.59 9.52
C LEU A 258 11.71 25.16 10.99
N PRO A 259 12.10 25.90 12.06
CA PRO A 259 11.88 25.36 13.42
C PRO A 259 10.86 26.06 14.36
N SER A 260 10.16 27.17 14.07
CA SER A 260 9.53 27.92 15.19
C SER A 260 8.07 28.41 15.09
N VAL A 261 7.41 28.42 13.93
CA VAL A 261 6.08 29.08 13.82
C VAL A 261 4.91 28.10 13.75
N ILE A 262 5.13 26.86 13.30
CA ILE A 262 4.06 25.90 13.03
C ILE A 262 4.01 24.83 14.13
N PRO A 263 2.82 24.45 14.66
CA PRO A 263 2.70 23.35 15.61
C PRO A 263 3.34 22.07 15.08
N TRP A 264 4.12 21.39 15.92
CA TRP A 264 4.90 20.20 15.53
C TRP A 264 4.08 19.09 14.85
N PRO A 265 2.79 18.83 15.14
CA PRO A 265 2.04 17.79 14.42
C PRO A 265 1.84 18.13 12.94
N VAL A 266 1.81 19.42 12.60
CA VAL A 266 1.71 19.90 11.22
C VAL A 266 3.10 19.96 10.59
N ALA A 267 4.11 20.43 11.33
CA ALA A 267 5.50 20.44 10.86
C ALA A 267 6.00 19.03 10.49
N ALA A 268 5.53 17.99 11.20
CA ALA A 268 5.82 16.58 10.92
C ALA A 268 5.37 16.12 9.51
N TYR A 269 4.39 16.80 8.89
CA TYR A 269 4.04 16.53 7.49
C TYR A 269 4.98 17.21 6.51
N VAL A 270 5.66 18.28 6.89
CA VAL A 270 6.46 19.08 5.96
C VAL A 270 7.78 18.37 5.68
N ALA A 271 8.62 18.23 6.69
CA ALA A 271 9.97 17.66 6.54
C ALA A 271 10.44 17.09 7.90
N ARG A 272 11.66 16.54 8.01
CA ARG A 272 12.11 15.82 9.22
C ARG A 272 12.62 16.76 10.31
N TRP A 273 11.86 16.95 11.39
CA TRP A 273 12.26 17.81 12.54
C TRP A 273 12.37 17.06 13.87
N PRO A 274 13.26 17.54 14.75
CA PRO A 274 13.22 17.17 16.16
C PRO A 274 11.97 17.75 16.84
N SER A 275 11.23 16.91 17.57
CA SER A 275 10.21 17.33 18.54
C SER A 275 10.89 17.81 19.82
N PRO A 276 10.25 18.68 20.64
CA PRO A 276 10.60 18.77 22.06
C PRO A 276 10.63 17.34 22.64
N GLY A 277 11.77 16.88 23.17
CA GLY A 277 11.95 15.49 23.63
C GLY A 277 12.82 14.57 22.75
N ALA A 278 13.51 15.11 21.73
CA ALA A 278 14.59 14.44 20.97
C ALA A 278 14.20 13.21 20.11
N ARG A 279 12.91 12.86 19.98
CA ARG A 279 12.45 11.80 19.06
C ARG A 279 11.95 12.40 17.73
N PRO A 280 12.30 11.82 16.57
CA PRO A 280 11.76 12.27 15.29
C PRO A 280 10.23 12.14 15.27
N VAL A 281 9.53 13.22 14.94
CA VAL A 281 8.05 13.28 14.84
C VAL A 281 7.52 12.86 13.46
N ALA A 282 8.42 12.64 12.50
CA ALA A 282 8.07 12.14 11.17
C ALA A 282 9.11 11.13 10.68
N MET A 283 8.64 9.95 10.28
CA MET A 283 9.46 8.98 9.53
C MET A 283 9.36 9.23 8.02
N PHE A 284 8.18 9.69 7.59
CA PHE A 284 7.86 9.91 6.18
C PHE A 284 7.21 11.29 5.97
N PRO A 285 7.94 12.41 6.17
CA PRO A 285 7.39 13.73 5.84
C PRO A 285 7.20 13.90 4.31
N LEU A 286 6.45 14.91 3.87
CA LEU A 286 6.20 15.16 2.45
C LEU A 286 7.46 15.53 1.68
N PHE A 287 8.43 16.19 2.30
CA PHE A 287 9.74 16.44 1.72
C PHE A 287 10.75 15.47 2.37
N PRO A 288 11.37 14.55 1.62
CA PRO A 288 11.37 14.45 0.15
C PRO A 288 10.31 13.49 -0.43
N TRP A 289 9.53 12.77 0.40
CA TRP A 289 8.80 11.58 -0.04
C TRP A 289 7.72 11.82 -1.10
N ALA A 290 7.11 13.00 -1.15
CA ALA A 290 6.14 13.40 -2.17
C ALA A 290 6.74 13.37 -3.57
N ALA A 291 8.06 13.50 -3.72
CA ALA A 291 8.74 13.39 -4.99
C ALA A 291 8.55 12.03 -5.66
N TYR A 292 8.50 10.93 -4.89
CA TYR A 292 8.20 9.61 -5.46
C TYR A 292 6.77 9.52 -5.98
N ALA A 293 5.80 10.12 -5.28
CA ALA A 293 4.41 10.17 -5.76
C ALA A 293 4.29 11.03 -7.03
N LEU A 294 5.01 12.15 -7.10
CA LEU A 294 5.07 13.01 -8.28
C LEU A 294 5.77 12.34 -9.46
N ALA A 295 6.88 11.63 -9.25
CA ALA A 295 7.50 10.77 -10.26
C ALA A 295 6.51 9.68 -10.72
N GLY A 296 5.70 9.17 -9.79
CA GLY A 296 4.61 8.24 -10.06
C GLY A 296 3.58 8.78 -11.03
N VAL A 297 3.30 10.09 -11.02
CA VAL A 297 2.43 10.74 -12.02
C VAL A 297 3.03 10.65 -13.43
N ALA A 298 4.33 10.91 -13.58
CA ALA A 298 5.02 10.79 -14.86
C ALA A 298 4.98 9.33 -15.38
N VAL A 299 5.31 8.37 -14.52
CA VAL A 299 5.25 6.94 -14.83
C VAL A 299 3.83 6.49 -15.17
N GLY A 300 2.84 6.93 -14.40
CA GLY A 300 1.43 6.63 -14.65
C GLY A 300 0.99 7.09 -16.03
N ARG A 301 1.47 8.23 -16.52
CA ARG A 301 1.21 8.70 -17.88
C ARG A 301 1.89 7.84 -18.95
N VAL A 302 3.13 7.43 -18.74
CA VAL A 302 3.84 6.52 -19.66
C VAL A 302 3.07 5.21 -19.79
N VAL A 303 2.68 4.60 -18.66
CA VAL A 303 1.90 3.36 -18.64
C VAL A 303 0.53 3.55 -19.32
N ALA A 304 -0.14 4.66 -19.06
CA ALA A 304 -1.46 4.90 -19.61
C ALA A 304 -1.43 5.21 -21.13
N TRP A 305 -0.39 5.90 -21.59
CA TRP A 305 -0.06 6.09 -23.00
C TRP A 305 0.24 4.75 -23.69
N ALA A 306 1.11 3.93 -23.09
CA ALA A 306 1.52 2.65 -23.63
C ALA A 306 0.32 1.70 -23.76
N ARG A 307 -0.53 1.66 -22.72
CA ARG A 307 -1.79 0.90 -22.73
C ARG A 307 -2.75 1.35 -23.82
N ARG A 308 -2.79 2.63 -24.20
CA ARG A 308 -3.65 3.11 -25.30
C ARG A 308 -3.17 2.67 -26.67
N ARG A 309 -1.87 2.51 -26.82
CA ARG A 309 -1.21 2.14 -28.09
C ARG A 309 -0.84 0.67 -28.17
N ASP A 310 -1.24 -0.13 -27.18
CA ASP A 310 -0.83 -1.53 -27.04
C ASP A 310 0.69 -1.76 -26.97
N ARG A 311 1.45 -0.74 -26.54
CA ARG A 311 2.92 -0.74 -26.43
C ARG A 311 3.42 -0.98 -25.00
N LEU A 312 2.66 -1.74 -24.20
CA LEU A 312 3.00 -1.98 -22.78
C LEU A 312 4.31 -2.76 -22.62
N ALA A 313 4.61 -3.69 -23.54
CA ALA A 313 5.86 -4.44 -23.50
C ALA A 313 7.06 -3.53 -23.72
N GLU A 314 7.05 -2.73 -24.78
CA GLU A 314 8.13 -1.79 -25.09
C GLU A 314 8.33 -0.74 -24.00
N ALA A 315 7.24 -0.17 -23.49
CA ALA A 315 7.30 0.78 -22.38
C ALA A 315 7.89 0.13 -21.12
N SER A 316 7.57 -1.13 -20.85
CA SER A 316 8.11 -1.86 -19.70
C SER A 316 9.59 -2.16 -19.87
N THR A 317 10.04 -2.56 -21.06
CA THR A 317 11.46 -2.72 -21.39
C THR A 317 12.20 -1.39 -21.23
N GLY A 318 11.63 -0.29 -21.73
CA GLY A 318 12.19 1.06 -21.55
C GLY A 318 12.31 1.46 -20.08
N LEU A 319 11.31 1.13 -19.25
CA LEU A 319 11.38 1.36 -17.80
C LEU A 319 12.46 0.52 -17.12
N VAL A 320 12.67 -0.73 -17.54
CA VAL A 320 13.77 -1.56 -17.04
C VAL A 320 15.12 -0.95 -17.38
N LEU A 321 15.35 -0.64 -18.66
CA LEU A 321 16.63 -0.10 -19.14
C LEU A 321 16.92 1.26 -18.50
N ALA A 322 15.99 2.21 -18.58
CA ALA A 322 16.16 3.53 -17.99
C ALA A 322 16.33 3.45 -16.46
N GLY A 323 15.56 2.58 -15.80
CA GLY A 323 15.65 2.37 -14.36
C GLY A 323 16.99 1.79 -13.93
N ALA A 324 17.46 0.75 -14.61
CA ALA A 324 18.74 0.11 -14.36
C ALA A 324 19.91 1.07 -14.61
N THR A 325 19.90 1.79 -15.74
CA THR A 325 20.90 2.82 -16.03
C THR A 325 20.95 3.88 -14.95
N LEU A 326 19.80 4.39 -14.52
CA LEU A 326 19.73 5.41 -13.46
C LEU A 326 20.22 4.87 -12.11
N ALA A 327 19.86 3.64 -11.76
CA ALA A 327 20.28 2.99 -10.52
C ALA A 327 21.79 2.70 -10.48
N VAL A 328 22.38 2.28 -11.60
CA VAL A 328 23.82 2.03 -11.73
C VAL A 328 24.60 3.35 -11.73
N ALA A 329 24.18 4.34 -12.53
CA ALA A 329 24.87 5.61 -12.66
C ALA A 329 24.90 6.42 -11.35
N LEU A 330 23.85 6.29 -10.53
CA LEU A 330 23.72 7.00 -9.25
C LEU A 330 24.01 6.12 -8.03
N HIS A 331 24.63 4.96 -8.24
CA HIS A 331 24.98 4.07 -7.14
C HIS A 331 26.04 4.71 -6.25
N SER A 332 25.72 4.87 -4.97
CA SER A 332 26.61 5.53 -3.98
C SER A 332 27.95 4.82 -3.73
N GLY A 333 28.10 3.56 -4.18
CA GLY A 333 29.34 2.79 -4.11
C GLY A 333 30.19 2.83 -5.39
N ALA A 334 29.77 3.55 -6.44
CA ALA A 334 30.51 3.72 -7.69
C ALA A 334 30.92 5.20 -7.87
N PRO A 335 31.89 5.71 -7.09
CA PRO A 335 32.29 7.13 -7.11
C PRO A 335 32.83 7.59 -8.48
N ASP A 336 33.24 6.65 -9.33
CA ASP A 336 33.91 6.93 -10.61
C ASP A 336 32.94 7.35 -11.73
N LEU A 337 31.63 7.05 -11.63
CA LEU A 337 30.65 7.37 -12.67
C LEU A 337 30.01 8.76 -12.48
N VAL A 338 29.65 9.10 -11.24
CA VAL A 338 29.14 10.42 -10.86
C VAL A 338 29.78 10.79 -9.52
N PRO A 339 30.77 11.71 -9.49
CA PRO A 339 31.41 12.10 -8.24
C PRO A 339 30.45 12.96 -7.42
N LEU A 340 29.70 12.30 -6.52
CA LEU A 340 28.79 12.96 -5.58
C LEU A 340 29.51 13.45 -4.31
N ALA A 341 30.73 12.98 -4.08
CA ALA A 341 31.61 13.46 -3.02
C ALA A 341 31.91 14.96 -3.26
N GLY A 342 31.57 15.82 -2.29
CA GLY A 342 31.74 17.28 -2.41
C GLY A 342 30.62 18.02 -3.14
N ALA A 343 29.68 17.33 -3.81
CA ALA A 343 28.57 17.99 -4.50
C ALA A 343 27.63 18.72 -3.53
N ALA A 344 27.01 19.83 -3.93
CA ALA A 344 26.08 20.58 -3.08
C ALA A 344 24.90 19.72 -2.58
N ALA A 345 24.34 20.05 -1.41
CA ALA A 345 23.27 19.26 -0.78
C ALA A 345 22.06 18.97 -1.69
N PRO A 346 21.56 19.93 -2.51
CA PRO A 346 20.48 19.65 -3.46
C PRO A 346 20.85 18.60 -4.52
N VAL A 347 22.09 18.61 -5.00
CA VAL A 347 22.57 17.65 -6.02
C VAL A 347 22.61 16.24 -5.44
N ARG A 348 23.15 16.08 -4.23
CA ARG A 348 23.16 14.79 -3.53
C ARG A 348 21.75 14.28 -3.25
N ALA A 349 20.84 15.17 -2.88
CA ALA A 349 19.44 14.82 -2.67
C ALA A 349 18.79 14.30 -3.97
N ILE A 350 18.96 15.02 -5.08
CA ILE A 350 18.46 14.61 -6.40
C ILE A 350 19.06 13.26 -6.82
N ALA A 351 20.36 13.06 -6.63
CA ALA A 351 21.01 11.78 -6.93
C ALA A 351 20.44 10.63 -6.09
N GLY A 352 20.20 10.86 -4.79
CA GLY A 352 19.57 9.87 -3.90
C GLY A 352 18.13 9.52 -4.31
N LEU A 353 17.35 10.51 -4.78
CA LEU A 353 16.05 10.26 -5.40
C LEU A 353 16.22 9.38 -6.65
N GLY A 354 17.11 9.78 -7.56
CA GLY A 354 17.35 9.10 -8.82
C GLY A 354 17.76 7.64 -8.63
N TYR A 355 18.68 7.36 -7.70
CA TYR A 355 19.10 5.99 -7.37
C TYR A 355 17.92 5.08 -6.98
N LYS A 356 17.13 5.51 -5.99
CA LYS A 356 15.97 4.72 -5.53
C LYS A 356 14.86 4.66 -6.58
N LEU A 357 14.62 5.76 -7.30
CA LEU A 357 13.66 5.82 -8.39
C LEU A 357 14.05 4.86 -9.51
N GLY A 358 15.33 4.79 -9.88
CA GLY A 358 15.86 3.87 -10.88
C GLY A 358 15.50 2.42 -10.58
N TRP A 359 15.75 1.97 -9.35
CA TRP A 359 15.30 0.65 -8.89
C TRP A 359 13.78 0.48 -8.96
N CYS A 360 13.00 1.48 -8.57
CA CYS A 360 11.54 1.39 -8.64
C CYS A 360 11.03 1.26 -10.09
N LEU A 361 11.64 1.98 -11.04
CA LEU A 361 11.32 1.88 -12.47
C LEU A 361 11.69 0.49 -13.02
N ALA A 362 12.87 -0.01 -12.65
CA ALA A 362 13.33 -1.33 -13.05
C ALA A 362 12.41 -2.44 -12.53
N LEU A 363 12.04 -2.38 -11.25
CA LEU A 363 11.11 -3.35 -10.66
C LEU A 363 9.70 -3.24 -11.26
N LEU A 364 9.23 -2.05 -11.62
CA LEU A 364 7.94 -1.88 -12.30
C LEU A 364 7.93 -2.51 -13.69
N GLY A 365 8.94 -2.25 -14.52
CA GLY A 365 9.07 -2.87 -15.83
C GLY A 365 9.28 -4.38 -15.74
N GLY A 366 10.11 -4.83 -14.80
CA GLY A 366 10.33 -6.25 -14.52
C GLY A 366 9.07 -6.96 -14.04
N SER A 367 8.25 -6.30 -13.23
CA SER A 367 6.96 -6.84 -12.78
C SER A 367 5.99 -7.06 -13.94
N TYR A 368 6.04 -6.25 -15.00
CA TYR A 368 5.26 -6.50 -16.21
C TYR A 368 5.74 -7.75 -16.95
N ALA A 369 7.06 -7.91 -17.10
CA ALA A 369 7.64 -9.12 -17.70
C ALA A 369 7.27 -10.37 -16.89
N LEU A 370 7.37 -10.30 -15.57
CA LEU A 370 6.97 -11.36 -14.66
C LEU A 370 5.50 -11.72 -14.85
N ALA A 371 4.59 -10.74 -14.88
CA ALA A 371 3.15 -10.99 -15.05
C ALA A 371 2.78 -11.68 -16.36
N ARG A 372 3.67 -11.66 -17.37
CA ARG A 372 3.50 -12.40 -18.64
C ARG A 372 3.95 -13.86 -18.55
N THR A 373 4.99 -14.15 -17.78
CA THR A 373 5.57 -15.49 -17.66
C THR A 373 4.98 -16.27 -16.48
N TRP A 374 4.75 -15.59 -15.36
CA TRP A 374 4.28 -16.19 -14.12
C TRP A 374 3.30 -15.26 -13.38
N ARG A 375 2.23 -15.83 -12.82
CA ARG A 375 1.22 -15.07 -12.06
C ARG A 375 1.28 -15.41 -10.59
N PRO A 376 2.09 -14.70 -9.78
CA PRO A 376 2.24 -14.99 -8.36
C PRO A 376 0.99 -14.58 -7.59
N ARG A 377 0.02 -15.50 -7.45
CA ARG A 377 -1.27 -15.25 -6.77
C ARG A 377 -1.08 -14.74 -5.34
N THR A 378 -0.12 -15.28 -4.60
CA THR A 378 0.21 -14.84 -3.23
C THR A 378 0.69 -13.39 -3.20
N LEU A 379 1.57 -13.01 -4.13
CA LEU A 379 2.09 -11.65 -4.23
C LEU A 379 0.96 -10.66 -4.57
N GLN A 380 0.08 -11.00 -5.51
CA GLN A 380 -1.09 -10.18 -5.84
C GLN A 380 -2.03 -10.01 -4.66
N ARG A 381 -2.27 -11.08 -3.89
CA ARG A 381 -3.10 -11.04 -2.68
C ARG A 381 -2.50 -10.12 -1.63
N LEU A 382 -1.20 -10.25 -1.35
CA LEU A 382 -0.48 -9.34 -0.45
C LEU A 382 -0.60 -7.89 -0.91
N GLY A 383 -0.46 -7.61 -2.21
CA GLY A 383 -0.64 -6.27 -2.77
C GLY A 383 -2.06 -5.73 -2.58
N ARG A 384 -3.09 -6.54 -2.87
CA ARG A 384 -4.52 -6.18 -2.71
C ARG A 384 -4.90 -5.94 -1.25
N HIS A 385 -4.32 -6.73 -0.33
CA HIS A 385 -4.57 -6.68 1.11
C HIS A 385 -3.42 -6.01 1.88
N SER A 386 -2.68 -5.11 1.24
CA SER A 386 -1.52 -4.42 1.84
C SER A 386 -1.84 -3.76 3.19
N LEU A 387 -3.03 -3.18 3.37
CA LEU A 387 -3.44 -2.61 4.66
C LEU A 387 -3.54 -3.65 5.79
N LEU A 388 -3.97 -4.88 5.48
CA LEU A 388 -3.98 -5.97 6.47
C LEU A 388 -2.56 -6.33 6.87
N ALA A 389 -1.66 -6.42 5.89
CA ALA A 389 -0.25 -6.64 6.17
C ALA A 389 0.28 -5.52 7.09
N TYR A 390 0.01 -4.25 6.78
CA TYR A 390 0.37 -3.10 7.65
C TYR A 390 -0.08 -3.26 9.09
N TRP A 391 -1.30 -3.74 9.32
CA TRP A 391 -1.90 -3.88 10.64
C TRP A 391 -1.19 -4.89 11.54
N TRP A 392 -0.80 -6.04 10.99
CA TRP A 392 -0.27 -7.16 11.77
C TRP A 392 1.24 -7.27 11.74
N HIS A 393 1.90 -6.96 10.62
CA HIS A 393 3.34 -7.20 10.50
C HIS A 393 4.16 -6.30 11.45
N LEU A 394 3.71 -5.06 11.73
CA LEU A 394 4.40 -4.18 12.68
C LEU A 394 4.34 -4.72 14.10
N GLU A 395 3.22 -5.33 14.50
CA GLU A 395 3.08 -5.97 15.80
C GLU A 395 4.00 -7.20 15.91
N LEU A 396 4.12 -7.98 14.85
CA LEU A 396 5.03 -9.13 14.79
C LEU A 396 6.50 -8.71 14.75
N ALA A 397 6.83 -7.61 14.07
CA ALA A 397 8.20 -7.14 13.91
C ALA A 397 8.70 -6.36 15.14
N PHE A 398 7.88 -5.49 15.72
CA PHE A 398 8.28 -4.55 16.77
C PHE A 398 7.47 -4.64 18.06
N GLY A 399 6.27 -5.23 18.00
CA GLY A 399 5.34 -5.28 19.12
C GLY A 399 5.70 -6.31 20.19
N LEU A 400 4.70 -6.71 20.96
CA LEU A 400 4.86 -7.64 22.08
C LEU A 400 5.38 -9.01 21.63
N ALA A 401 4.85 -9.50 20.50
CA ALA A 401 5.25 -10.78 19.92
C ALA A 401 6.74 -10.84 19.56
N ALA A 402 7.36 -9.69 19.26
CA ALA A 402 8.78 -9.60 18.91
C ALA A 402 9.72 -9.61 20.13
N THR A 403 9.22 -9.34 21.34
CA THR A 403 10.03 -9.19 22.57
C THR A 403 11.06 -10.30 22.81
N PRO A 404 10.75 -11.61 22.65
CA PRO A 404 11.74 -12.67 22.91
C PRO A 404 12.91 -12.69 21.91
N VAL A 405 12.71 -12.21 20.69
CA VAL A 405 13.68 -12.28 19.58
C VAL A 405 14.29 -10.93 19.22
N ARG A 406 13.80 -9.85 19.83
CA ARG A 406 14.20 -8.47 19.55
C ARG A 406 15.71 -8.28 19.72
N SER A 407 16.37 -7.82 18.65
CA SER A 407 17.81 -7.54 18.62
C SER A 407 18.72 -8.69 19.08
N ARG A 408 18.30 -9.95 18.87
CA ARG A 408 19.03 -11.15 19.33
C ARG A 408 19.45 -12.11 18.23
N LEU A 409 18.86 -12.01 17.04
CA LEU A 409 19.04 -13.00 15.98
C LEU A 409 20.15 -12.61 15.00
N GLY A 410 20.83 -13.63 14.46
CA GLY A 410 21.71 -13.47 13.29
C GLY A 410 20.93 -13.41 11.97
N LEU A 411 21.61 -13.03 10.88
CA LEU A 411 20.98 -12.78 9.58
C LEU A 411 20.15 -13.97 9.06
N GLY A 412 20.69 -15.19 9.12
CA GLY A 412 19.98 -16.39 8.65
C GLY A 412 18.66 -16.64 9.41
N ALA A 413 18.69 -16.56 10.74
CA ALA A 413 17.50 -16.73 11.58
C ALA A 413 16.45 -15.64 11.33
N VAL A 414 16.89 -14.39 11.10
CA VAL A 414 16.01 -13.28 10.72
C VAL A 414 15.32 -13.55 9.38
N LEU A 415 16.04 -14.06 8.37
CA LEU A 415 15.46 -14.35 7.06
C LEU A 415 14.43 -15.49 7.12
N VAL A 416 14.68 -16.51 7.92
CA VAL A 416 13.70 -17.57 8.22
C VAL A 416 12.47 -16.98 8.89
N GLY A 417 12.67 -16.15 9.92
CA GLY A 417 11.61 -15.42 10.61
C GLY A 417 10.77 -14.54 9.68
N ALA A 418 11.42 -13.75 8.82
CA ALA A 418 10.76 -12.91 7.84
C ALA A 418 9.94 -13.75 6.85
N THR A 419 10.45 -14.91 6.42
CA THR A 419 9.72 -15.84 5.56
C THR A 419 8.46 -16.37 6.24
N ALA A 420 8.54 -16.73 7.53
CA ALA A 420 7.38 -17.15 8.32
C ALA A 420 6.34 -16.02 8.45
N VAL A 421 6.77 -14.78 8.71
CA VAL A 421 5.86 -13.62 8.76
C VAL A 421 5.21 -13.38 7.39
N VAL A 422 5.96 -13.45 6.28
CA VAL A 422 5.41 -13.32 4.92
C VAL A 422 4.39 -14.42 4.63
N ALA A 423 4.67 -15.68 5.00
CA ALA A 423 3.76 -16.80 4.82
C ALA A 423 2.46 -16.60 5.61
N LEU A 424 2.56 -16.18 6.88
CA LEU A 424 1.41 -15.86 7.74
C LEU A 424 0.56 -14.73 7.15
N MET A 425 1.19 -13.64 6.71
CA MET A 425 0.47 -12.52 6.05
C MET A 425 -0.19 -12.98 4.75
N GLY A 426 0.47 -13.86 3.98
CA GLY A 426 -0.09 -14.47 2.78
C GLY A 426 -1.34 -15.29 3.09
N TRP A 427 -1.30 -16.10 4.15
CA TRP A 427 -2.45 -16.88 4.64
C TRP A 427 -3.59 -16.00 5.14
N LEU A 428 -3.32 -14.99 5.97
CA LEU A 428 -4.36 -14.05 6.41
C LEU A 428 -5.00 -13.31 5.22
N ALA A 429 -4.21 -12.97 4.19
CA ALA A 429 -4.73 -12.38 2.97
C ALA A 429 -5.65 -13.33 2.19
N THR A 430 -5.40 -14.66 2.21
CA THR A 430 -6.33 -15.63 1.58
C THR A 430 -7.65 -15.70 2.34
N LEU A 431 -7.61 -15.71 3.67
CA LEU A 431 -8.82 -15.68 4.51
C LEU A 431 -9.64 -14.40 4.29
N ALA A 432 -8.96 -13.25 4.22
CA ALA A 432 -9.61 -11.98 3.96
C ALA A 432 -10.28 -11.94 2.58
N GLU A 433 -9.65 -12.50 1.55
CA GLU A 433 -10.22 -12.62 0.21
C GLU A 433 -11.47 -13.54 0.23
N GLY A 434 -11.41 -14.66 0.95
CA GLY A 434 -12.53 -15.59 1.14
C GLY A 434 -13.73 -14.97 1.87
N ALA A 435 -13.49 -14.22 2.95
CA ALA A 435 -14.55 -13.56 3.72
C ALA A 435 -15.27 -12.45 2.93
N VAL A 436 -14.53 -11.68 2.14
CA VAL A 436 -15.12 -10.65 1.24
C VAL A 436 -15.91 -11.32 0.11
N GLY A 437 -15.37 -12.38 -0.50
CA GLY A 437 -16.07 -13.15 -1.53
C GLY A 437 -17.35 -13.83 -1.02
N GLY A 438 -17.37 -14.29 0.23
CA GLY A 438 -18.56 -14.81 0.89
C GLY A 438 -19.66 -13.75 1.07
N ARG A 439 -19.29 -12.54 1.52
CA ARG A 439 -20.25 -11.43 1.69
C ARG A 439 -20.85 -10.94 0.36
N LEU A 440 -20.05 -10.88 -0.70
CA LEU A 440 -20.53 -10.48 -2.02
C LEU A 440 -21.52 -11.50 -2.59
N ARG A 441 -21.20 -12.80 -2.49
CA ARG A 441 -22.13 -13.88 -2.89
C ARG A 441 -23.43 -13.85 -2.10
N ALA A 442 -23.37 -13.59 -0.80
CA ALA A 442 -24.57 -13.45 0.04
C ALA A 442 -25.43 -12.23 -0.35
N ILE A 443 -24.81 -11.13 -0.84
CA ILE A 443 -25.53 -9.95 -1.33
C ILE A 443 -26.12 -10.23 -2.72
N GLU A 444 -25.38 -10.87 -3.62
CA GLU A 444 -25.86 -11.28 -4.95
C GLU A 444 -27.04 -12.24 -4.85
N GLN A 445 -27.00 -13.21 -3.93
CA GLN A 445 -28.12 -14.11 -3.64
C GLN A 445 -29.36 -13.37 -3.09
N ARG A 446 -29.17 -12.27 -2.36
CA ARG A 446 -30.27 -11.42 -1.84
C ARG A 446 -30.86 -10.48 -2.90
N LEU A 447 -30.06 -10.10 -3.89
CA LEU A 447 -30.44 -9.20 -4.99
C LEU A 447 -30.87 -9.96 -6.24
N ALA A 448 -30.65 -11.28 -6.31
CA ALA A 448 -31.12 -12.12 -7.39
C ALA A 448 -32.66 -12.05 -7.45
N PRO A 449 -33.26 -11.72 -8.60
CA PRO A 449 -34.70 -11.66 -8.73
C PRO A 449 -35.27 -13.04 -8.40
N ARG A 450 -36.14 -13.11 -7.38
CA ARG A 450 -36.93 -14.31 -7.11
C ARG A 450 -37.83 -14.53 -8.32
N VAL A 451 -37.46 -15.45 -9.20
CA VAL A 451 -38.35 -15.91 -10.27
C VAL A 451 -39.57 -16.50 -9.57
N PRO A 452 -40.78 -15.95 -9.75
CA PRO A 452 -41.97 -16.59 -9.23
C PRO A 452 -42.11 -17.91 -9.99
N HIS A 453 -42.04 -19.04 -9.28
CA HIS A 453 -42.43 -20.32 -9.87
C HIS A 453 -43.89 -20.20 -10.27
N GLY A 454 -44.12 -20.08 -11.58
CA GLY A 454 -45.46 -20.06 -12.15
C GLY A 454 -46.20 -21.30 -11.71
N ARG A 455 -47.38 -21.09 -11.10
CA ARG A 455 -48.36 -22.16 -10.91
C ARG A 455 -48.64 -22.76 -12.28
N ALA A 456 -48.40 -24.06 -12.42
CA ALA A 456 -48.86 -24.83 -13.56
C ALA A 456 -50.38 -24.63 -13.69
N ALA A 457 -50.79 -23.95 -14.74
CA ALA A 457 -52.18 -24.00 -15.20
C ALA A 457 -52.39 -25.39 -15.80
N GLY A 458 -53.08 -26.25 -15.07
CA GLY A 458 -53.69 -27.45 -15.65
C GLY A 458 -54.96 -27.05 -16.40
N SER A 459 -54.90 -27.03 -17.72
CA SER A 459 -56.04 -27.37 -18.58
C SER A 459 -56.35 -28.86 -18.36
N GLY A 460 -57.60 -29.28 -18.21
CA GLY A 460 -58.62 -29.20 -19.25
C GLY A 460 -58.63 -30.53 -19.98
#